data_AF-A0AAY5KVG3-F1
#
_entry.id   AF-A0AAY5KVG3-F1
#
_cell.length_a   1.000
_cell.length_b   1.000
_cell.length_c   1.000
_cell.angle_alpha   90.00
_cell.angle_beta   90.00
_cell.angle_gamma   90.00
#
_symmetry.space_group_name_H-M   'P 1'
#
loop_
_entity.id
_entity.type
_entity.pdbx_description
1 polymer ?
#
loop_
_entity_poly.entity_id
_entity_poly.type
_entity_poly.pdbx_seq_one_letter_code
_entity_poly.pdbx_strand_id
1 'polypeptide(L)'
;MQAFKVCCGTLKIWMIQLALVLSIQAQDCSRPTGGPNMVLSDSFINRDTFTNGEQVYFVCSTGYVSAGGSRSITCTDGVWSEVKLKCKIRSCGSPGEILNGHFEFPNGIDFGATVHTKCDVGYNLVGSGNRTCKSQGWSGRVPICEGWSFK
;
A
#
# COMPACT_ATOMS: atom_id res chain seq x y z
N MET A 1 -35.51 -50.62 71.81
CA MET A 1 -36.58 -50.14 70.91
C MET A 1 -35.98 -49.09 69.98
N GLN A 2 -36.00 -49.37 68.67
CA GLN A 2 -35.98 -48.50 67.46
C GLN A 2 -35.35 -47.08 67.55
N ALA A 3 -34.54 -46.58 66.62
CA ALA A 3 -34.41 -46.87 65.19
C ALA A 3 -33.00 -46.51 64.67
N PHE A 4 -32.50 -47.31 63.72
CA PHE A 4 -31.35 -47.00 62.88
C PHE A 4 -31.76 -45.96 61.82
N LYS A 5 -31.04 -44.84 61.75
CA LYS A 5 -31.06 -43.94 60.58
C LYS A 5 -29.74 -44.13 59.85
N VAL A 6 -29.78 -44.89 58.76
CA VAL A 6 -28.64 -45.11 57.86
C VAL A 6 -28.42 -43.80 57.09
N CYS A 7 -27.39 -43.03 57.45
CA CYS A 7 -26.84 -42.00 56.56
C CYS A 7 -25.72 -42.65 55.73
N CYS A 8 -26.04 -42.90 54.46
CA CYS A 8 -25.12 -43.47 53.47
C CYS A 8 -23.93 -42.54 53.26
N GLY A 9 -22.72 -43.05 53.51
CA GLY A 9 -21.48 -42.37 53.17
C GLY A 9 -21.17 -42.43 51.68
N THR A 10 -20.40 -41.42 51.25
CA THR A 10 -19.56 -41.34 50.05
C THR A 10 -20.24 -41.34 48.68
N LEU A 11 -20.24 -40.18 48.00
CA LEU A 11 -19.69 -40.08 46.65
C LEU A 11 -19.45 -38.59 46.28
N LYS A 12 -18.16 -38.22 46.19
CA LYS A 12 -17.60 -37.44 45.08
C LYS A 12 -18.09 -35.98 44.90
N ILE A 13 -17.38 -35.04 45.54
CA ILE A 13 -16.59 -33.87 45.02
C ILE A 13 -16.88 -33.32 43.58
N TRP A 14 -18.04 -33.52 42.97
CA TRP A 14 -18.31 -33.16 41.57
C TRP A 14 -19.30 -31.99 41.45
N MET A 15 -19.27 -31.08 42.43
CA MET A 15 -19.95 -29.78 42.34
C MET A 15 -18.97 -28.62 42.60
N ILE A 16 -17.70 -28.78 42.20
CA ILE A 16 -16.89 -27.63 41.80
C ILE A 16 -17.22 -27.45 40.34
N GLN A 17 -17.80 -26.30 40.00
CA GLN A 17 -18.30 -25.99 38.68
C GLN A 17 -17.27 -26.35 37.60
N LEU A 18 -17.54 -27.46 36.90
CA LEU A 18 -16.99 -27.77 35.58
C LEU A 18 -17.66 -26.81 34.58
N ALA A 19 -17.31 -25.54 34.71
CA ALA A 19 -17.51 -24.53 33.69
C ALA A 19 -16.18 -23.79 33.52
N LEU A 20 -15.10 -24.55 33.30
CA LEU A 20 -14.03 -24.08 32.43
C LEU A 20 -14.62 -24.04 31.03
N VAL A 21 -15.47 -23.04 30.79
CA VAL A 21 -15.75 -22.60 29.44
C VAL A 21 -14.41 -22.07 28.97
N LEU A 22 -13.69 -22.87 28.19
CA LEU A 22 -12.60 -22.37 27.37
C LEU A 22 -13.26 -21.39 26.40
N SER A 23 -13.43 -20.15 26.84
CA SER A 23 -13.86 -19.08 25.96
C SER A 23 -12.76 -18.97 24.90
N ILE A 24 -13.06 -19.48 23.70
CA ILE A 24 -12.26 -19.27 22.50
C ILE A 24 -12.40 -17.78 22.20
N GLN A 25 -11.64 -16.95 22.90
CA GLN A 25 -11.52 -15.54 22.57
C GLN A 25 -10.65 -15.48 21.32
N ALA A 26 -11.22 -14.97 20.24
CA ALA A 26 -10.46 -14.79 19.02
C ALA A 26 -9.36 -13.77 19.28
N GLN A 27 -8.16 -14.09 18.83
CA GLN A 27 -6.97 -13.28 19.09
C GLN A 27 -6.93 -12.05 18.16
N ASP A 28 -6.56 -10.91 18.72
CA ASP A 28 -6.30 -9.68 17.97
C ASP A 28 -4.96 -9.75 17.25
N CYS A 29 -4.86 -9.08 16.10
CA CYS A 29 -3.65 -9.05 15.30
C CYS A 29 -2.77 -7.85 15.65
N SER A 30 -1.46 -8.05 15.59
CA SER A 30 -0.48 -6.96 15.58
C SER A 30 -0.48 -6.22 14.23
N ARG A 31 0.23 -5.10 14.14
CA ARG A 31 0.41 -4.37 12.88
C ARG A 31 0.87 -5.30 11.73
N PRO A 32 0.16 -5.33 10.59
CA PRO A 32 0.54 -6.16 9.46
C PRO A 32 1.76 -5.60 8.73
N THR A 33 2.57 -6.51 8.19
CA THR A 33 3.69 -6.17 7.31
C THR A 33 3.24 -6.31 5.86
N GLY A 34 3.48 -5.27 5.06
CA GLY A 34 3.16 -5.26 3.63
C GLY A 34 4.22 -5.92 2.77
N GLY A 35 3.92 -6.02 1.48
CA GLY A 35 4.87 -6.45 0.45
C GLY A 35 5.77 -5.30 -0.05
N PRO A 36 6.51 -5.52 -1.15
CA PRO A 36 7.37 -4.49 -1.74
C PRO A 36 6.55 -3.34 -2.31
N ASN A 37 7.05 -2.11 -2.13
CA ASN A 37 6.50 -0.89 -2.71
C ASN A 37 5.04 -0.61 -2.35
N MET A 38 4.61 -1.03 -1.16
CA MET A 38 3.31 -0.69 -0.59
C MET A 38 3.46 -0.32 0.87
N VAL A 39 2.50 0.45 1.37
CA VAL A 39 2.40 0.90 2.75
C VAL A 39 0.99 0.69 3.26
N LEU A 40 0.85 0.47 4.57
CA LEU A 40 -0.46 0.44 5.20
C LEU A 40 -1.12 1.81 5.00
N SER A 41 -2.41 1.84 4.67
CA SER A 41 -3.10 3.10 4.47
C SER A 41 -3.01 4.01 5.69
N ASP A 42 -2.89 5.31 5.44
CA ASP A 42 -2.84 6.40 6.41
C ASP A 42 -3.88 6.26 7.54
N SER A 43 -5.08 5.73 7.24
CA SER A 43 -6.14 5.48 8.22
C SER A 43 -5.73 4.56 9.38
N PHE A 44 -4.71 3.71 9.18
CA PHE A 44 -4.23 2.75 10.17
C PHE A 44 -2.77 2.99 10.56
N ILE A 45 -2.12 4.04 10.05
CA ILE A 45 -0.67 4.21 10.18
C ILE A 45 -0.21 4.36 11.63
N ASN A 46 -1.07 4.85 12.52
CA ASN A 46 -0.77 5.06 13.94
C ASN A 46 -1.26 3.92 14.85
N ARG A 47 -1.71 2.80 14.28
CA ARG A 47 -2.27 1.66 15.04
C ARG A 47 -1.31 0.48 15.06
N ASP A 48 -1.17 -0.13 16.22
CA ASP A 48 -0.34 -1.32 16.41
C ASP A 48 -1.14 -2.61 16.65
N THR A 49 -2.44 -2.49 16.95
CA THR A 49 -3.36 -3.60 17.23
C THR A 49 -4.68 -3.47 16.48
N PHE A 50 -5.23 -4.62 16.08
CA PHE A 50 -6.41 -4.76 15.23
C PHE A 50 -7.28 -5.91 15.73
N THR A 51 -8.59 -5.66 15.85
CA THR A 51 -9.51 -6.65 16.42
C THR A 51 -9.71 -7.83 15.47
N ASN A 52 -9.98 -9.02 16.00
CA ASN A 52 -10.36 -10.16 15.15
C ASN A 52 -11.54 -9.82 14.20
N GLY A 53 -11.43 -10.18 12.94
CA GLY A 53 -12.37 -9.86 11.87
C GLY A 53 -12.18 -8.49 11.23
N GLU A 54 -11.29 -7.65 11.76
CA GLU A 54 -11.01 -6.33 11.20
C GLU A 54 -10.31 -6.44 9.83
N GLN A 55 -10.73 -5.58 8.91
CA GLN A 55 -10.13 -5.47 7.59
C GLN A 55 -9.37 -4.16 7.45
N VAL A 56 -8.12 -4.25 7.01
CA VAL A 56 -7.28 -3.10 6.69
C VAL A 56 -6.83 -3.17 5.23
N TYR A 57 -6.31 -2.07 4.71
CA TYR A 57 -5.90 -2.01 3.31
C TYR A 57 -4.52 -1.40 3.14
N PHE A 58 -3.77 -1.97 2.20
CA PHE A 58 -2.52 -1.45 1.69
C PHE A 58 -2.76 -0.53 0.49
N VAL A 59 -1.90 0.46 0.36
CA VAL A 59 -1.80 1.35 -0.80
C VAL A 59 -0.39 1.27 -1.37
N CYS A 60 -0.24 1.41 -2.67
CA CYS A 60 1.10 1.46 -3.26
C CYS A 60 1.83 2.71 -2.79
N SER A 61 3.12 2.57 -2.52
CA SER A 61 3.98 3.67 -2.11
C SER A 61 4.02 4.77 -3.17
N THR A 62 4.43 5.97 -2.77
CA THR A 62 4.60 7.09 -3.72
C THR A 62 5.50 6.68 -4.89
N GLY A 63 5.02 6.92 -6.12
CA GLY A 63 5.72 6.53 -7.34
C GLY A 63 5.35 5.13 -7.87
N TYR A 64 4.48 4.40 -7.18
CA TYR A 64 3.99 3.08 -7.60
C TYR A 64 2.47 3.07 -7.78
N VAL A 65 1.99 2.13 -8.60
CA VAL A 65 0.58 1.92 -8.91
C VAL A 65 0.21 0.44 -8.81
N SER A 66 -1.08 0.17 -8.58
CA SER A 66 -1.62 -1.18 -8.50
C SER A 66 -1.40 -1.95 -9.80
N ALA A 67 -0.71 -3.07 -9.71
CA ALA A 67 -0.51 -4.05 -10.78
C ALA A 67 -1.49 -5.24 -10.67
N GLY A 68 -2.43 -5.20 -9.72
CA GLY A 68 -3.45 -6.23 -9.49
C GLY A 68 -3.43 -6.77 -8.06
N GLY A 69 -4.37 -7.69 -7.78
CA GLY A 69 -4.56 -8.27 -6.45
C GLY A 69 -5.44 -7.43 -5.52
N SER A 70 -5.87 -8.03 -4.41
CA SER A 70 -6.67 -7.34 -3.40
C SER A 70 -5.80 -6.39 -2.57
N ARG A 71 -6.32 -5.20 -2.30
CA ARG A 71 -5.71 -4.23 -1.37
C ARG A 71 -5.95 -4.58 0.08
N SER A 72 -7.01 -5.35 0.36
CA SER A 72 -7.44 -5.64 1.71
C SER A 72 -6.83 -6.92 2.27
N ILE A 73 -6.58 -6.91 3.57
CA ILE A 73 -6.29 -8.10 4.37
C ILE A 73 -7.19 -8.10 5.60
N THR A 74 -7.53 -9.29 6.08
CA THR A 74 -8.41 -9.50 7.22
C THR A 74 -7.65 -10.17 8.35
N CYS A 75 -7.84 -9.69 9.57
CA CYS A 75 -7.34 -10.32 10.79
C CYS A 75 -8.24 -11.51 11.14
N THR A 76 -7.66 -12.69 11.27
CA THR A 76 -8.36 -13.90 11.68
C THR A 76 -7.53 -14.59 12.75
N ASP A 77 -8.00 -14.53 13.99
CA ASP A 77 -7.42 -15.21 15.16
C ASP A 77 -5.91 -14.98 15.30
N GLY A 78 -5.51 -13.71 15.34
CA GLY A 78 -4.11 -13.27 15.47
C GLY A 78 -3.28 -13.37 14.18
N VAL A 79 -3.86 -13.88 13.09
CA VAL A 79 -3.17 -14.06 11.81
C VAL A 79 -3.81 -13.22 10.72
N TRP A 80 -2.98 -12.49 9.97
CA TRP A 80 -3.43 -11.77 8.79
C TRP A 80 -3.58 -12.68 7.59
N SER A 81 -4.65 -12.48 6.81
CA SER A 81 -4.77 -13.07 5.48
C SER A 81 -3.61 -12.65 4.56
N GLU A 82 -3.32 -13.47 3.57
CA GLU A 82 -2.27 -13.21 2.57
C GLU A 82 -2.37 -11.82 1.93
N VAL A 83 -1.23 -11.13 1.84
CA VAL A 83 -1.09 -9.86 1.10
C VAL A 83 -1.03 -10.17 -0.40
N LYS A 84 -2.10 -9.81 -1.12
CA LYS A 84 -2.22 -10.09 -2.56
C LYS A 84 -1.92 -8.89 -3.46
N LEU A 85 -1.90 -7.68 -2.92
CA LEU A 85 -1.66 -6.46 -3.69
C LEU A 85 -0.27 -6.52 -4.33
N LYS A 86 -0.20 -6.23 -5.62
CA LYS A 86 1.06 -6.06 -6.35
C LYS A 86 1.19 -4.60 -6.75
N CYS A 87 2.35 -4.01 -6.50
CA CYS A 87 2.65 -2.63 -6.87
C CYS A 87 3.79 -2.61 -7.89
N LYS A 88 3.61 -1.87 -8.98
CA LYS A 88 4.63 -1.62 -10.00
C LYS A 88 4.96 -0.14 -10.09
N ILE A 89 6.15 0.19 -10.57
CA ILE A 89 6.54 1.59 -10.75
C ILE A 89 5.56 2.29 -11.69
N ARG A 90 5.22 3.53 -11.38
CA ARG A 90 4.32 4.35 -12.20
C ARG A 90 5.09 4.84 -13.42
N SER A 91 4.53 4.61 -14.60
CA SER A 91 4.98 5.28 -15.82
C SER A 91 4.26 6.63 -15.97
N CYS A 92 4.98 7.69 -16.34
CA CYS A 92 4.35 8.96 -16.71
C CYS A 92 3.84 8.98 -18.16
N GLY A 93 4.14 7.96 -18.96
CA GLY A 93 3.80 7.94 -20.38
C GLY A 93 4.51 9.05 -21.15
N SER A 94 3.85 9.57 -22.19
CA SER A 94 4.42 10.62 -23.04
C SER A 94 4.61 11.95 -22.27
N PRO A 95 5.80 12.59 -22.35
CA PRO A 95 6.01 13.96 -21.87
C PRO A 95 5.41 15.03 -22.79
N GLY A 96 4.65 14.65 -23.81
CA GLY A 96 4.12 15.55 -24.83
C GLY A 96 5.07 15.70 -26.02
N GLU A 97 4.69 16.55 -26.97
CA GLU A 97 5.40 16.76 -28.22
C GLU A 97 5.93 18.20 -28.28
N ILE A 98 7.18 18.36 -28.69
CA ILE A 98 7.83 19.66 -28.82
C ILE A 98 7.79 20.05 -30.30
N LEU A 99 7.27 21.23 -30.61
CA LEU A 99 7.35 21.75 -31.97
C LEU A 99 8.79 22.18 -32.26
N ASN A 100 9.37 21.69 -33.36
CA ASN A 100 10.77 21.94 -33.75
C ASN A 100 11.79 21.47 -32.71
N GLY A 101 11.51 20.34 -32.07
CA GLY A 101 12.42 19.70 -31.13
C GLY A 101 11.90 18.34 -30.68
N HIS A 102 12.62 17.71 -29.77
CA HIS A 102 12.26 16.42 -29.20
C HIS A 102 12.78 16.26 -27.77
N PHE A 103 12.23 15.27 -27.07
CA PHE A 103 12.75 14.83 -25.78
C PHE A 103 13.78 13.72 -25.96
N GLU A 104 14.89 13.82 -25.25
CA GLU A 104 15.84 12.74 -25.02
C GLU A 104 15.50 12.03 -23.70
N PHE A 105 15.50 10.69 -23.71
CA PHE A 105 15.04 9.82 -22.61
C PHE A 105 16.18 8.98 -22.01
N PRO A 106 17.15 9.58 -21.29
CA PRO A 106 18.33 8.87 -20.80
C PRO A 106 18.01 7.76 -19.78
N ASN A 107 16.91 7.90 -19.04
CA ASN A 107 16.49 6.96 -17.99
C ASN A 107 15.03 6.52 -18.11
N GLY A 108 14.46 6.57 -19.33
CA GLY A 108 13.09 6.12 -19.60
C GLY A 108 12.02 7.12 -19.19
N ILE A 109 10.85 6.61 -18.80
CA ILE A 109 9.61 7.39 -18.57
C ILE A 109 8.92 7.10 -17.23
N ASP A 110 9.56 6.29 -16.39
CA ASP A 110 9.01 5.86 -15.11
C ASP A 110 9.27 6.88 -14.01
N PHE A 111 8.61 6.73 -12.86
CA PHE A 111 8.72 7.65 -11.74
C PHE A 111 10.20 7.91 -11.36
N GLY A 112 10.57 9.19 -11.30
CA GLY A 112 11.95 9.65 -11.09
C GLY A 112 12.73 9.89 -12.39
N ALA A 113 12.28 9.41 -13.54
CA ALA A 113 12.91 9.66 -14.83
C ALA A 113 12.95 11.16 -15.15
N THR A 114 14.01 11.61 -15.82
CA THR A 114 14.16 13.00 -16.25
C THR A 114 14.48 13.02 -17.74
N VAL A 115 13.68 13.79 -18.48
CA VAL A 115 13.85 13.99 -19.91
C VAL A 115 14.45 15.36 -20.18
N HIS A 116 15.26 15.43 -21.22
CA HIS A 116 15.94 16.64 -21.68
C HIS A 116 15.37 17.08 -23.02
N THR A 117 15.18 18.37 -23.19
CA THR A 117 14.74 18.92 -24.49
C THR A 117 15.94 19.16 -25.39
N LYS A 118 15.78 18.80 -26.65
CA LYS A 118 16.69 19.13 -27.73
C LYS A 118 15.92 19.78 -28.85
N CYS A 119 16.25 21.04 -29.13
CA CYS A 119 15.65 21.73 -30.27
C CYS A 119 16.32 21.29 -31.57
N ASP A 120 15.54 21.32 -32.65
CA ASP A 120 16.03 21.06 -33.98
C ASP A 120 16.96 22.19 -34.44
N VAL A 121 17.75 21.93 -35.49
CA VAL A 121 18.71 22.90 -36.01
C VAL A 121 17.98 24.18 -36.45
N GLY A 122 18.49 25.34 -36.01
CA GLY A 122 17.90 26.66 -36.28
C GLY A 122 16.90 27.15 -35.21
N TYR A 123 16.64 26.34 -34.19
CA TYR A 123 15.76 26.67 -33.07
C TYR A 123 16.52 26.67 -31.73
N ASN A 124 16.09 27.53 -30.81
CA ASN A 124 16.65 27.63 -29.46
C ASN A 124 15.56 27.38 -28.42
N LEU A 125 15.96 26.71 -27.34
CA LEU A 125 15.11 26.45 -26.19
C LEU A 125 14.77 27.76 -25.47
N VAL A 126 13.48 27.98 -25.21
CA VAL A 126 13.01 29.09 -24.39
C VAL A 126 12.64 28.58 -23.00
N GLY A 127 13.37 29.04 -21.98
CA GLY A 127 13.12 28.68 -20.58
C GLY A 127 13.73 27.34 -20.16
N SER A 128 13.01 26.56 -19.33
CA SER A 128 13.48 25.28 -18.80
C SER A 128 13.15 24.12 -19.76
N GLY A 129 14.17 23.35 -20.12
CA GLY A 129 14.05 22.23 -21.06
C GLY A 129 13.91 20.85 -20.42
N ASN A 130 13.92 20.76 -19.09
CA ASN A 130 13.91 19.47 -18.40
C ASN A 130 12.57 19.19 -17.73
N ARG A 131 12.09 17.95 -17.84
CA ARG A 131 10.89 17.49 -17.13
C ARG A 131 11.21 16.20 -16.37
N THR A 132 10.68 16.08 -15.17
CA THR A 132 10.87 14.90 -14.32
C THR A 132 9.53 14.21 -14.08
N CYS A 133 9.49 12.89 -14.18
CA CYS A 133 8.31 12.10 -13.89
C CYS A 133 8.06 12.05 -12.38
N LYS A 134 7.04 12.77 -11.92
CA LYS A 134 6.60 12.84 -10.52
C LYS A 134 5.34 12.02 -10.30
N SER A 135 4.81 12.02 -9.07
CA SER A 135 3.63 11.24 -8.67
C SER A 135 2.38 11.62 -9.46
N GLN A 136 2.27 12.89 -9.86
CA GLN A 136 1.15 13.43 -10.65
C GLN A 136 1.41 13.40 -12.17
N GLY A 137 2.58 12.97 -12.64
CA GLY A 137 2.97 13.06 -14.05
C GLY A 137 4.25 13.84 -14.28
N TRP A 138 4.54 14.16 -15.54
CA TRP A 138 5.70 14.97 -15.91
C TRP A 138 5.60 16.39 -15.34
N SER A 139 6.66 16.82 -14.65
CA SER A 139 6.73 18.16 -14.06
C SER A 139 6.80 19.26 -15.11
N GLY A 140 6.34 20.46 -14.76
CA GLY A 140 6.43 21.62 -15.65
C GLY A 140 5.53 21.51 -16.88
N ARG A 141 5.71 22.45 -17.82
CA ARG A 141 5.01 22.47 -19.11
C ARG A 141 5.90 21.87 -20.20
N VAL A 142 5.31 21.58 -21.35
CA VAL A 142 6.08 21.19 -22.54
C VAL A 142 6.97 22.38 -22.96
N PRO A 143 8.28 22.18 -23.15
CA PRO A 143 9.19 23.26 -23.55
C PRO A 143 8.93 23.76 -24.97
N ILE A 144 9.41 24.97 -25.27
CA ILE A 144 9.20 25.64 -26.56
C ILE A 144 10.56 25.86 -27.22
N CYS A 145 10.65 25.51 -28.49
CA CYS A 145 11.79 25.78 -29.36
C CYS A 145 11.40 26.88 -30.35
N GLU A 146 12.03 28.06 -30.22
CA GLU A 146 11.77 29.21 -31.09
C GLU A 146 12.90 29.38 -32.11
N GLY A 147 12.53 29.68 -33.36
CA GLY A 147 13.48 29.88 -34.44
C GLY A 147 14.29 31.16 -34.23
N TRP A 148 15.52 31.20 -34.74
CA TRP A 148 16.25 32.48 -34.82
C TRP A 148 15.46 33.49 -35.65
N SER A 149 15.00 34.57 -35.02
CA SER A 149 14.67 35.80 -35.74
C SER A 149 15.95 36.62 -35.81
N PHE A 150 16.63 36.57 -36.96
CA PHE A 150 17.63 37.58 -37.30
C PHE A 150 16.86 38.89 -37.54
N LYS A 151 17.00 39.85 -36.63
CA LYS A 151 16.68 41.26 -36.89
C LYS A 151 17.90 41.94 -37.50
#